data_AF-A0A7C3ZQZ3-F1
#
_entry.id   AF-A0A7C3ZQZ3-F1
#
_cell.length_a   1.000
_cell.length_b   1.000
_cell.length_c   1.000
_cell.angle_alpha   90.00
_cell.angle_beta   90.00
_cell.angle_gamma   90.00
#
_symmetry.space_group_name_H-M   'P 1'
#
loop_
_entity.id
_entity.type
_entity.pdbx_description
1 polymer ?
#
loop_
_entity_poly.entity_id
_entity_poly.type
_entity_poly.pdbx_seq_one_letter_code
_entity_poly.pdbx_strand_id
1 'polypeptide(L)'
;MIRPGQIRRPVLWLGLAIILAAGAPLTSPRPVPRPTTATPALPPQHPSTRAQEAGLGVVLQNIFRPPPRRGTASQTPGYDPRLAVGISPRPPLRPGNFARIAASQPARQTTGTGTGTGAGTSRGAICGNRQIQGRALAAIPAKLPGCGLRNPVSVTSVSGVRLTTAATLSCETAKALNTWVRRGVMPAVGNRGGGLAS
;
A
#
# COMPACT_ATOMS: atom_id res chain seq x y z
N MET A 1 42.00 6.49 -68.59
CA MET A 1 41.18 5.29 -68.84
C MET A 1 39.92 5.37 -67.98
N ILE A 2 38.77 5.58 -68.61
CA ILE A 2 37.45 5.72 -67.99
C ILE A 2 36.62 4.55 -68.52
N ARG A 3 36.09 3.70 -67.62
CA ARG A 3 34.97 2.79 -67.91
C ARG A 3 34.19 2.47 -66.62
N PRO A 4 32.90 2.11 -66.75
CA PRO A 4 31.81 2.58 -65.90
C PRO A 4 31.15 1.41 -65.14
N GLY A 5 30.11 1.69 -64.33
CA GLY A 5 29.17 0.62 -63.96
C GLY A 5 28.41 0.82 -62.66
N GLN A 6 27.50 1.79 -62.64
CA GLN A 6 26.32 1.78 -61.76
C GLN A 6 25.47 0.53 -62.03
N ILE A 7 25.21 -0.31 -61.02
CA ILE A 7 24.00 -1.14 -60.98
C ILE A 7 23.44 -1.11 -59.55
N ARG A 8 22.44 -0.24 -59.36
CA ARG A 8 21.49 -0.28 -58.25
C ARG A 8 20.71 -1.59 -58.33
N ARG A 9 20.72 -2.41 -57.28
CA ARG A 9 19.75 -3.50 -57.11
C ARG A 9 18.80 -3.15 -55.95
N PRO A 10 17.52 -2.86 -56.22
CA PRO A 10 16.52 -2.78 -55.16
C PRO A 10 16.24 -4.20 -54.66
N VAL A 11 16.62 -4.49 -53.42
CA VAL A 11 16.24 -5.73 -52.74
C VAL A 11 14.76 -5.64 -52.39
N LEU A 12 13.95 -6.27 -53.23
CA LEU A 12 12.52 -6.46 -53.06
C LEU A 12 12.31 -7.46 -51.91
N TRP A 13 12.02 -6.97 -50.70
CA TRP A 13 11.64 -7.82 -49.57
C TRP A 13 10.18 -8.25 -49.75
N LEU A 14 9.99 -9.48 -50.22
CA LEU A 14 8.70 -10.17 -50.27
C LEU A 14 8.25 -10.44 -48.83
N GLY A 15 7.21 -9.75 -48.37
CA GLY A 15 6.62 -9.94 -47.05
C GLY A 15 5.87 -11.26 -46.94
N LEU A 16 6.38 -12.18 -46.13
CA LEU A 16 5.68 -13.39 -45.70
C LEU A 16 4.84 -13.06 -44.45
N ALA A 17 3.57 -12.71 -44.63
CA ALA A 17 2.64 -12.49 -43.53
C ALA A 17 2.14 -13.85 -43.00
N ILE A 18 2.81 -14.38 -41.98
CA ILE A 18 2.32 -15.53 -41.21
C ILE A 18 1.30 -15.02 -40.19
N ILE A 19 0.02 -15.26 -40.44
CA ILE A 19 -1.05 -15.05 -39.45
C ILE A 19 -1.01 -16.23 -38.47
N LEU A 20 -0.38 -16.05 -37.30
CA LEU A 20 -0.57 -16.97 -36.18
C LEU A 20 -1.92 -16.66 -35.51
N ALA A 21 -2.93 -17.48 -35.80
CA ALA A 21 -4.15 -17.52 -35.02
C ALA A 21 -3.86 -18.19 -33.67
N ALA A 22 -3.52 -17.39 -32.66
CA ALA A 22 -3.40 -17.84 -31.29
C ALA A 22 -4.81 -18.05 -30.70
N GLY A 23 -5.35 -19.26 -30.83
CA GLY A 23 -6.55 -19.66 -30.10
C GLY A 23 -6.27 -19.66 -28.59
N ALA A 24 -6.86 -18.73 -27.87
CA ALA A 24 -6.81 -18.74 -26.41
C ALA A 24 -7.64 -19.93 -25.87
N PRO A 25 -7.10 -20.79 -24.99
CA PRO A 25 -7.88 -21.86 -24.39
C PRO A 25 -8.98 -21.25 -23.50
N LEU A 26 -10.25 -21.57 -23.79
CA LEU A 26 -11.43 -21.09 -23.06
C LEU A 26 -11.61 -21.75 -21.68
N THR A 27 -10.65 -22.55 -21.22
CA THR A 27 -10.70 -23.26 -19.94
C THR A 27 -9.55 -22.81 -19.05
N SER A 28 -9.88 -22.01 -18.05
CA SER A 28 -8.93 -21.65 -16.97
C SER A 28 -8.86 -22.81 -15.97
N PRO A 29 -7.66 -23.35 -15.66
CA PRO A 29 -7.51 -24.29 -14.57
C PRO A 29 -7.85 -23.58 -13.25
N ARG A 30 -9.05 -23.86 -12.72
CA ARG A 30 -9.44 -23.37 -11.39
C ARG A 30 -8.64 -24.09 -10.31
N PRO A 31 -8.21 -23.40 -9.25
CA PRO A 31 -7.60 -24.03 -8.09
C PRO A 31 -8.57 -25.06 -7.48
N VAL A 32 -8.16 -26.33 -7.42
CA VAL A 32 -8.90 -27.37 -6.71
C VAL A 32 -8.69 -27.13 -5.20
N PRO A 33 -9.77 -27.07 -4.38
CA PRO A 33 -9.62 -26.93 -2.94
C PRO A 33 -8.83 -28.11 -2.38
N ARG A 34 -7.89 -27.79 -1.48
CA ARG A 34 -7.07 -28.79 -0.78
C ARG A 34 -8.01 -29.77 -0.05
N PRO A 35 -7.88 -31.09 -0.24
CA PRO A 35 -8.64 -32.05 0.55
C PRO A 35 -8.31 -31.81 2.02
N THR A 36 -9.34 -31.47 2.79
CA THR A 36 -9.24 -31.33 4.23
C THR A 36 -9.16 -32.74 4.80
N THR A 37 -7.94 -33.26 4.91
CA THR A 37 -7.72 -34.41 5.79
C THR A 37 -8.01 -33.91 7.19
N ALA A 38 -9.12 -34.35 7.77
CA ALA A 38 -9.40 -34.18 9.18
C ALA A 38 -8.22 -34.76 9.94
N THR A 39 -7.36 -33.87 10.46
CA THR A 39 -6.26 -34.27 11.34
C THR A 39 -6.93 -34.74 12.63
N PRO A 40 -6.75 -36.00 13.07
CA PRO A 40 -7.22 -36.42 14.38
C PRO A 40 -6.59 -35.48 15.41
N ALA A 41 -7.40 -34.92 16.30
CA ALA A 41 -6.94 -34.06 17.36
C ALA A 41 -5.99 -34.86 18.27
N LEU A 42 -4.69 -34.70 18.05
CA LEU A 42 -3.67 -35.17 18.96
C LEU A 42 -3.79 -34.33 20.24
N PRO A 43 -3.87 -34.94 21.44
CA PRO A 43 -3.83 -34.17 22.67
C PRO A 43 -2.54 -33.34 22.74
N PRO A 44 -2.60 -32.11 23.29
CA PRO A 44 -1.43 -31.23 23.35
C PRO A 44 -0.37 -31.84 24.29
N GLN A 45 0.70 -32.36 23.70
CA GLN A 45 1.90 -32.79 24.42
C GLN A 45 2.78 -31.55 24.68
N HIS A 46 2.44 -30.77 25.71
CA HIS A 46 3.40 -29.78 26.23
C HIS A 46 4.46 -30.52 27.06
N PRO A 47 5.76 -30.38 26.78
CA PRO A 47 6.80 -30.89 27.65
C PRO A 47 6.79 -30.09 28.96
N SER A 48 6.34 -30.75 30.03
CA SER A 48 6.48 -30.26 31.40
C SER A 48 7.92 -30.45 31.83
N THR A 49 8.74 -29.40 31.73
CA THR A 49 9.98 -29.32 32.51
C THR A 49 9.60 -29.04 33.96
N ARG A 50 9.33 -30.13 34.68
CA ARG A 50 9.29 -30.18 36.13
C ARG A 50 10.73 -30.03 36.64
N ALA A 51 11.18 -28.79 36.82
CA ALA A 51 12.28 -28.51 37.72
C ALA A 51 11.69 -28.38 39.13
N GLN A 52 11.99 -29.37 39.96
CA GLN A 52 11.77 -29.34 41.39
C GLN A 52 12.86 -28.48 42.02
N GLU A 53 12.49 -27.31 42.53
CA GLU A 53 13.17 -26.71 43.67
C GLU A 53 12.13 -26.42 44.74
N ALA A 54 12.29 -27.14 45.85
CA ALA A 54 11.51 -27.00 47.05
C ALA A 54 11.99 -25.77 47.83
N GLY A 55 11.06 -25.12 48.52
CA GLY A 55 11.37 -24.27 49.67
C GLY A 55 10.98 -22.82 49.51
N LEU A 56 9.96 -22.41 50.27
CA LEU A 56 9.70 -21.03 50.70
C LEU A 56 9.23 -20.03 49.62
N GLY A 57 8.10 -20.32 48.98
CA GLY A 57 7.37 -19.35 48.13
C GLY A 57 5.88 -19.17 48.46
N VAL A 58 5.37 -19.80 49.54
CA VAL A 58 3.93 -19.86 49.87
C VAL A 58 3.46 -18.64 50.68
N VAL A 59 4.02 -17.45 50.45
CA VAL A 59 3.62 -16.23 51.19
C VAL A 59 3.13 -15.08 50.30
N LEU A 60 3.25 -15.17 48.97
CA LEU A 60 2.93 -14.01 48.10
C LEU A 60 1.79 -14.19 47.08
N GLN A 61 1.09 -15.32 47.06
CA GLN A 61 -0.04 -15.50 46.12
C GLN A 61 -1.38 -14.92 46.61
N ASN A 62 -1.43 -14.32 47.81
CA ASN A 62 -2.68 -13.89 48.43
C ASN A 62 -2.94 -12.37 48.48
N ILE A 63 -2.13 -11.56 47.79
CA ILE A 63 -2.32 -10.09 47.74
C ILE A 63 -3.03 -9.61 46.46
N PHE A 64 -3.14 -10.46 45.42
CA PHE A 64 -3.68 -10.05 44.11
C PHE A 64 -4.96 -10.79 43.65
N ARG A 65 -5.72 -11.40 44.58
CA ARG A 65 -7.04 -11.96 44.25
C ARG A 65 -8.15 -11.12 44.87
N PRO A 66 -8.79 -10.20 44.13
CA PRO A 66 -9.96 -9.50 44.63
C PRO A 66 -11.09 -10.52 44.89
N PRO A 67 -11.85 -10.40 45.99
CA PRO A 67 -12.99 -11.27 46.24
C PRO A 67 -14.03 -11.13 45.13
N PRO A 68 -14.80 -12.18 44.80
CA PRO A 68 -15.93 -12.05 43.89
C PRO A 68 -16.93 -11.07 44.50
N ARG A 69 -17.03 -9.86 43.92
CA ARG A 69 -18.11 -8.92 44.24
C ARG A 69 -19.42 -9.62 43.93
N ARG A 70 -20.23 -9.86 44.96
CA ARG A 70 -21.65 -10.15 44.79
C ARG A 70 -22.23 -8.98 44.02
N GLY A 71 -22.56 -9.21 42.75
CA GLY A 71 -23.18 -8.23 41.89
C GLY A 71 -24.61 -7.99 42.35
N THR A 72 -24.81 -7.08 43.30
CA THR A 72 -26.02 -6.25 43.27
C THR A 72 -25.93 -5.45 41.99
N ALA A 73 -26.96 -5.54 41.14
CA ALA A 73 -27.05 -4.84 39.86
C ALA A 73 -26.42 -3.44 39.96
N SER A 74 -25.30 -3.25 39.26
CA SER A 74 -24.68 -1.94 39.11
C SER A 74 -25.69 -1.06 38.38
N GLN A 75 -26.42 -0.26 39.13
CA GLN A 75 -26.86 1.03 38.64
C GLN A 75 -25.58 1.75 38.22
N THR A 76 -25.36 1.84 36.91
CA THR A 76 -24.24 2.57 36.33
C THR A 76 -24.27 4.00 36.84
N PRO A 77 -23.27 4.45 37.62
CA PRO A 77 -23.17 5.85 37.99
C PRO A 77 -22.85 6.62 36.71
N GLY A 78 -23.74 7.52 36.30
CA GLY A 78 -23.42 8.53 35.28
C GLY A 78 -23.80 8.20 33.83
N TYR A 79 -24.86 7.43 33.57
CA TYR A 79 -25.58 7.61 32.30
C TYR A 79 -26.52 8.81 32.45
N ASP A 80 -25.98 10.01 32.23
CA ASP A 80 -26.81 11.18 31.97
C ASP A 80 -27.11 11.21 30.47
N PRO A 81 -28.36 10.93 30.03
CA PRO A 81 -28.72 10.99 28.62
C PRO A 81 -28.51 12.38 28.00
N ARG A 82 -28.30 13.43 28.83
CA ARG A 82 -27.95 14.78 28.37
C ARG A 82 -26.51 14.91 27.88
N LEU A 83 -25.61 14.01 28.28
CA LEU A 83 -24.21 13.96 27.82
C LEU A 83 -24.01 12.97 26.66
N ALA A 84 -25.05 12.22 26.28
CA ALA A 84 -25.02 11.37 25.11
C ALA A 84 -25.17 12.22 23.83
N VAL A 85 -24.22 12.12 22.91
CA VAL A 85 -24.37 12.67 21.54
C VAL A 85 -25.44 11.85 20.83
N GLY A 86 -26.70 12.32 20.88
CA GLY A 86 -27.86 11.59 20.36
C GLY A 86 -27.90 11.44 18.84
N ILE A 87 -27.13 12.24 18.10
CA ILE A 87 -27.06 12.20 16.64
C ILE A 87 -25.60 12.43 16.23
N SER A 88 -24.98 11.43 15.61
CA SER A 88 -23.69 11.62 14.94
C SER A 88 -23.89 12.68 13.84
N PRO A 89 -23.02 13.69 13.71
CA PRO A 89 -23.04 14.57 12.53
C PRO A 89 -22.70 13.72 11.30
N ARG A 90 -23.72 13.20 10.63
CA ARG A 90 -23.56 12.48 9.38
C ARG A 90 -23.51 13.53 8.29
N PRO A 91 -22.42 13.63 7.51
CA PRO A 91 -22.33 14.61 6.44
C PRO A 91 -23.52 14.46 5.49
N PRO A 92 -24.13 15.57 5.04
CA PRO A 92 -25.24 15.50 4.09
C PRO A 92 -24.76 14.84 2.79
N LEU A 93 -25.71 14.23 2.06
CA LEU A 93 -25.42 13.75 0.71
C LEU A 93 -24.91 14.91 -0.15
N ARG A 94 -23.89 14.63 -0.97
CA ARG A 94 -23.33 15.61 -1.90
C ARG A 94 -24.44 16.13 -2.81
N PRO A 95 -24.74 17.44 -2.82
CA PRO A 95 -25.86 17.97 -3.57
C PRO A 95 -25.67 17.73 -5.07
N GLY A 96 -26.74 17.43 -5.81
CA GLY A 96 -26.64 17.04 -7.23
C GLY A 96 -26.07 18.12 -8.15
N ASN A 97 -26.13 19.38 -7.73
CA ASN A 97 -25.53 20.53 -8.41
C ASN A 97 -24.11 20.86 -7.91
N PHE A 98 -23.49 20.02 -7.06
CA PHE A 98 -22.16 20.29 -6.51
C PHE A 98 -21.10 20.50 -7.61
N ALA A 99 -21.18 19.76 -8.72
CA ALA A 99 -20.27 19.97 -9.86
C ALA A 99 -20.44 21.37 -10.49
N ARG A 100 -21.67 21.89 -10.60
CA ARG A 100 -21.93 23.25 -11.08
C ARG A 100 -21.49 24.30 -10.08
N ILE A 101 -21.77 24.10 -8.79
CA ILE A 101 -21.34 25.01 -7.71
C ILE A 101 -19.81 25.08 -7.64
N ALA A 102 -19.13 23.94 -7.76
CA ALA A 102 -17.66 23.87 -7.81
C ALA A 102 -17.09 24.53 -9.08
N ALA A 103 -17.78 24.42 -10.22
CA ALA A 103 -17.37 25.07 -11.46
C ALA A 103 -17.64 26.59 -11.49
N SER A 104 -18.63 27.07 -10.72
CA SER A 104 -18.98 28.50 -10.64
C SER A 104 -18.20 29.28 -9.58
N GLN A 105 -17.52 28.59 -8.67
CA GLN A 105 -16.60 29.26 -7.76
C GLN A 105 -15.39 29.74 -8.58
N PRO A 106 -15.01 31.03 -8.46
CA PRO A 106 -13.74 31.47 -9.04
C PRO A 106 -12.69 30.55 -8.44
N ALA A 107 -11.85 29.94 -9.28
CA ALA A 107 -10.78 29.08 -8.81
C ALA A 107 -9.99 29.89 -7.78
N ARG A 108 -10.26 29.65 -6.49
CA ARG A 108 -9.39 30.14 -5.43
C ARG A 108 -8.08 29.51 -5.82
N GLN A 109 -7.11 30.33 -6.16
CA GLN A 109 -5.73 29.91 -6.34
C GLN A 109 -5.20 29.48 -4.97
N THR A 110 -5.88 28.57 -4.28
CA THR A 110 -5.20 27.58 -3.48
C THR A 110 -4.29 26.88 -4.47
N THR A 111 -2.99 27.01 -4.25
CA THR A 111 -1.93 26.21 -4.83
C THR A 111 -2.24 24.72 -4.58
N GLY A 112 -3.19 24.21 -5.35
CA GLY A 112 -3.94 22.98 -5.13
C GLY A 112 -4.60 22.58 -6.43
N THR A 113 -3.79 22.61 -7.49
CA THR A 113 -4.18 22.18 -8.83
C THR A 113 -4.50 20.69 -8.77
N GLY A 114 -5.77 20.36 -9.01
CA GLY A 114 -6.26 19.04 -9.42
C GLY A 114 -5.73 18.66 -10.80
N THR A 115 -4.42 18.58 -10.89
CA THR A 115 -3.54 17.95 -11.88
C THR A 115 -2.17 18.15 -11.26
N GLY A 116 -1.93 17.47 -10.13
CA GLY A 116 -0.70 17.52 -9.38
C GLY A 116 0.45 16.91 -10.16
N THR A 117 0.88 17.56 -11.25
CA THR A 117 2.29 17.59 -11.59
C THR A 117 2.87 18.56 -10.59
N GLY A 118 3.04 18.11 -9.34
CA GLY A 118 3.76 18.88 -8.35
C GLY A 118 5.08 19.25 -9.00
N ALA A 119 5.28 20.55 -9.25
CA ALA A 119 6.57 21.11 -9.56
C ALA A 119 7.39 21.02 -8.28
N GLY A 120 7.71 19.79 -7.90
CA GLY A 120 8.80 19.51 -7.00
C GLY A 120 10.00 20.17 -7.64
N THR A 121 10.48 21.23 -7.01
CA THR A 121 11.82 21.74 -7.24
C THR A 121 12.74 20.54 -7.45
N SER A 122 13.58 20.56 -8.49
CA SER A 122 14.48 19.45 -8.86
C SER A 122 15.36 18.97 -7.70
N ARG A 123 15.42 19.73 -6.60
CA ARG A 123 16.03 19.34 -5.32
C ARG A 123 15.31 18.09 -4.77
N GLY A 124 16.00 16.96 -4.89
CA GLY A 124 15.55 15.68 -4.33
C GLY A 124 14.84 14.76 -5.31
N ALA A 125 14.75 15.08 -6.60
CA ALA A 125 14.25 14.13 -7.59
C ALA A 125 15.21 12.93 -7.72
N ILE A 126 14.67 11.72 -7.57
CA ILE A 126 15.44 10.47 -7.63
C ILE A 126 14.86 9.50 -8.67
N CYS A 127 15.64 8.51 -9.07
CA CYS A 127 15.22 7.46 -10.03
C CYS A 127 14.76 7.98 -11.41
N GLY A 128 15.21 9.17 -11.82
CA GLY A 128 14.85 9.79 -13.10
C GLY A 128 13.40 10.27 -13.19
N ASN A 129 12.69 10.40 -12.06
CA ASN A 129 11.30 10.83 -12.02
C ASN A 129 11.11 11.98 -11.02
N ARG A 130 10.67 13.15 -11.51
CA ARG A 130 10.44 14.35 -10.67
C ARG A 130 9.34 14.17 -9.63
N GLN A 131 8.44 13.22 -9.84
CA GLN A 131 7.37 12.90 -8.90
C GLN A 131 7.86 12.03 -7.74
N ILE A 132 9.08 11.52 -7.78
CA ILE A 132 9.68 10.73 -6.69
C ILE A 132 10.75 11.59 -6.03
N GLN A 133 10.50 11.96 -4.79
CA GLN A 133 11.40 12.80 -4.01
C GLN A 133 12.08 11.99 -2.90
N GLY A 134 13.35 12.27 -2.66
CA GLY A 134 14.15 11.57 -1.67
C GLY A 134 15.65 11.79 -1.86
N ARG A 135 16.43 10.81 -1.40
CA ARG A 135 17.89 10.77 -1.57
C ARG A 135 18.37 9.39 -1.98
N ALA A 136 19.46 9.32 -2.73
CA ALA A 136 20.16 8.08 -3.01
C ALA A 136 20.88 7.59 -1.75
N LEU A 137 20.96 6.27 -1.57
CA LEU A 137 21.70 5.62 -0.50
C LEU A 137 22.84 4.78 -1.08
N ALA A 138 23.83 4.47 -0.25
CA ALA A 138 24.86 3.50 -0.59
C ALA A 138 24.24 2.09 -0.71
N ALA A 139 24.82 1.25 -1.56
CA ALA A 139 24.35 -0.11 -1.78
C ALA A 139 24.23 -0.86 -0.45
N ILE A 140 23.13 -1.63 -0.30
CA ILE A 140 22.88 -2.45 0.89
C ILE A 140 23.20 -3.90 0.48
N PRO A 141 24.42 -4.40 0.75
CA PRO A 141 24.77 -5.77 0.44
C PRO A 141 24.05 -6.73 1.38
N ALA A 142 23.73 -7.93 0.89
CA ALA A 142 23.27 -9.02 1.71
C ALA A 142 24.06 -10.29 1.37
N LYS A 143 24.23 -11.16 2.36
CA LYS A 143 24.95 -12.44 2.21
C LYS A 143 24.13 -13.50 1.47
N LEU A 144 22.80 -13.40 1.54
CA LEU A 144 21.89 -14.38 0.94
C LEU A 144 21.42 -13.92 -0.46
N PRO A 145 21.23 -14.86 -1.40
CA PRO A 145 20.68 -14.56 -2.72
C PRO A 145 19.25 -14.04 -2.60
N GLY A 146 18.94 -12.96 -3.33
CA GLY A 146 17.61 -12.31 -3.30
C GLY A 146 17.41 -11.31 -2.17
N CYS A 147 18.36 -11.21 -1.22
CA CYS A 147 18.38 -10.14 -0.23
C CYS A 147 19.30 -8.99 -0.68
N GLY A 148 19.10 -7.81 -0.08
CA GLY A 148 19.85 -6.61 -0.40
C GLY A 148 19.19 -5.77 -1.51
N LEU A 149 19.56 -4.50 -1.57
CA LEU A 149 18.99 -3.55 -2.53
C LEU A 149 20.08 -3.05 -3.47
N ARG A 150 19.87 -3.28 -4.77
CA ARG A 150 20.62 -2.62 -5.84
C ARG A 150 20.09 -1.20 -6.02
N ASN A 151 20.98 -0.21 -6.00
CA ASN A 151 20.64 1.22 -6.09
C ASN A 151 19.53 1.64 -5.11
N PRO A 152 19.76 1.50 -3.79
CA PRO A 152 18.77 1.85 -2.79
C PRO A 152 18.53 3.35 -2.75
N VAL A 153 17.27 3.72 -2.54
CA VAL A 153 16.85 5.11 -2.37
C VAL A 153 15.96 5.25 -1.15
N SER A 154 16.13 6.36 -0.43
CA SER A 154 15.26 6.79 0.67
C SER A 154 14.23 7.76 0.12
N VAL A 155 13.00 7.29 -0.08
CA VAL A 155 11.89 8.05 -0.65
C VAL A 155 11.11 8.77 0.45
N THR A 156 10.92 10.08 0.31
CA THR A 156 10.18 10.92 1.26
C THR A 156 8.83 11.38 0.72
N SER A 157 8.67 11.48 -0.60
CA SER A 157 7.39 11.85 -1.23
C SER A 157 7.26 11.21 -2.62
N VAL A 158 6.02 10.84 -2.96
CA VAL A 158 5.67 10.18 -4.22
C VAL A 158 4.41 10.81 -4.80
N SER A 159 4.48 11.32 -6.03
CA SER A 159 3.36 12.03 -6.69
C SER A 159 2.73 13.12 -5.82
N GLY A 160 3.56 13.83 -5.04
CA GLY A 160 3.09 14.90 -4.14
C GLY A 160 2.52 14.42 -2.81
N VAL A 161 2.46 13.10 -2.56
CA VAL A 161 2.05 12.54 -1.27
C VAL A 161 3.29 12.33 -0.40
N ARG A 162 3.35 13.01 0.76
CA ARG A 162 4.47 12.85 1.70
C ARG A 162 4.29 11.57 2.51
N LEU A 163 5.35 10.78 2.58
CA LEU A 163 5.37 9.59 3.43
C LEU A 163 5.72 10.04 4.85
N THR A 164 4.95 9.59 5.85
CA THR A 164 5.23 9.86 7.27
C THR A 164 6.61 9.35 7.69
N THR A 165 7.05 8.25 7.09
CA THR A 165 8.38 7.67 7.30
C THR A 165 9.05 7.49 5.94
N ALA A 166 10.31 7.90 5.84
CA ALA A 166 11.05 7.70 4.61
C ALA A 166 11.20 6.21 4.31
N ALA A 167 10.77 5.77 3.14
CA ALA A 167 10.80 4.37 2.74
C ALA A 167 12.11 4.08 1.99
N THR A 168 12.85 3.07 2.45
CA THR A 168 14.07 2.61 1.76
C THR A 168 13.72 1.47 0.81
N LEU A 169 13.88 1.70 -0.48
CA LEU A 169 13.44 0.79 -1.54
C LEU A 169 14.30 0.94 -2.80
N SER A 170 14.20 0.01 -3.75
CA SER A 170 14.94 0.11 -5.01
C SER A 170 14.30 1.16 -5.93
N CYS A 171 15.06 1.71 -6.88
CA CYS A 171 14.50 2.64 -7.86
C CYS A 171 13.36 2.04 -8.72
N GLU A 172 13.40 0.74 -8.98
CA GLU A 172 12.33 0.03 -9.69
C GLU A 172 11.05 0.01 -8.83
N THR A 173 11.18 -0.37 -7.56
CA THR A 173 10.08 -0.36 -6.59
C THR A 173 9.53 1.05 -6.38
N ALA A 174 10.39 2.09 -6.43
CA ALA A 174 9.96 3.48 -6.28
C ALA A 174 9.02 3.90 -7.42
N LYS A 175 9.35 3.50 -8.65
CA LYS A 175 8.52 3.75 -9.84
C LYS A 175 7.22 2.96 -9.79
N ALA A 176 7.25 1.72 -9.29
CA ALA A 176 6.06 0.92 -9.07
C ALA A 176 5.13 1.58 -8.04
N LEU A 177 5.68 2.02 -6.91
CA LEU A 177 4.94 2.76 -5.88
C LEU A 177 4.30 4.03 -6.45
N ASN A 178 5.05 4.82 -7.21
CA ASN A 178 4.54 6.01 -7.90
C ASN A 178 3.36 5.69 -8.84
N THR A 179 3.45 4.59 -9.57
CA THR A 179 2.37 4.15 -10.46
C THR A 179 1.13 3.73 -9.68
N TRP A 180 1.30 2.97 -8.60
CA TRP A 180 0.21 2.55 -7.74
C TRP A 180 -0.47 3.72 -7.02
N VAL A 181 0.30 4.69 -6.51
CA VAL A 181 -0.27 5.90 -5.88
C VAL A 181 -1.16 6.65 -6.87
N ARG A 182 -0.66 6.89 -8.09
CA ARG A 182 -1.40 7.64 -9.12
C ARG A 182 -2.64 6.92 -9.62
N ARG A 183 -2.53 5.61 -9.85
CA ARG A 183 -3.60 4.82 -10.50
C ARG A 183 -4.57 4.17 -9.52
N GLY A 184 -4.17 3.95 -8.28
CA GLY A 184 -4.95 3.26 -7.26
C GLY A 184 -5.35 4.17 -6.11
N VAL A 185 -4.36 4.72 -5.40
CA VAL A 185 -4.61 5.45 -4.14
C VAL A 185 -5.35 6.76 -4.37
N MET A 186 -4.84 7.61 -5.27
CA MET A 186 -5.44 8.90 -5.59
C MET A 186 -6.91 8.82 -6.00
N PRO A 187 -7.32 7.97 -6.96
CA PRO A 187 -8.73 7.87 -7.32
C PRO A 187 -9.59 7.27 -6.20
N ALA A 188 -9.06 6.28 -5.47
CA ALA A 188 -9.81 5.65 -4.38
C ALA A 188 -10.11 6.62 -3.22
N VAL A 189 -9.18 7.52 -2.90
CA VAL A 189 -9.34 8.48 -1.79
C VAL A 189 -9.99 9.78 -2.24
N GLY A 190 -9.63 10.29 -3.43
CA GLY A 190 -10.24 11.49 -4.00
C GLY A 190 -11.76 11.37 -4.23
N ASN A 191 -12.25 10.17 -4.60
CA ASN A 191 -13.68 9.91 -4.76
C ASN A 191 -14.46 9.90 -3.42
N ARG A 192 -13.76 9.77 -2.29
CA ARG A 192 -14.35 9.75 -0.94
C ARG A 192 -14.34 11.12 -0.25
N GLY A 193 -13.89 12.17 -0.94
CA GLY A 193 -13.90 13.54 -0.41
C GLY A 193 -12.82 13.84 0.64
N GLY A 194 -11.89 12.91 0.90
CA GLY A 194 -10.69 13.15 1.69
C GLY A 194 -9.51 13.38 0.75
N GLY A 195 -8.75 14.47 0.91
CA GLY A 195 -7.48 14.64 0.22
C GLY A 195 -6.43 13.68 0.77
N LEU A 196 -5.46 13.25 -0.06
CA LEU A 196 -4.25 12.63 0.47
C LEU A 196 -3.45 13.72 1.20
N ALA A 197 -3.03 13.46 2.44
CA ALA A 197 -2.20 14.40 3.18
C ALA A 197 -0.87 14.62 2.42
N SER A 198 -0.57 15.88 2.12
CA SER A 198 0.64 16.34 1.43
C SER A 198 1.37 17.36 2.29
#